data_AF-A0A969PUE3-F1
#
_entry.id   AF-A0A969PUE3-F1
#
_cell.length_a   1.000
_cell.length_b   1.000
_cell.length_c   1.000
_cell.angle_alpha   90.00
_cell.angle_beta   90.00
_cell.angle_gamma   90.00
#
_symmetry.space_group_name_H-M   'P 1'
#
loop_
_entity.id
_entity.type
_entity.pdbx_description
1 polymer ?
#
loop_
_entity_poly.entity_id
_entity_poly.type
_entity_poly.pdbx_seq_one_letter_code
_entity_poly.pdbx_strand_id
1 'polypeptide(L)' 'MLGALIFTITMFIGWTLFDYIKHKKLMKENVLSGLIASIVAGVVWYILFVIF' A
#
# COMPACT_ATOMS: atom_id res chain seq x y z
N MET A 1 -7.29 11.34 9.75
CA MET A 1 -7.78 9.94 9.79
C MET A 1 -8.20 9.42 8.41
N LEU A 2 -9.22 10.02 7.75
CA LEU A 2 -9.72 9.53 6.45
C LEU A 2 -8.65 9.53 5.34
N GLY A 3 -7.75 10.52 5.34
CA GLY A 3 -6.63 10.60 4.39
C GLY A 3 -5.60 9.46 4.53
N ALA A 4 -5.33 8.96 5.74
CA ALA A 4 -4.41 7.83 5.94
C ALA A 4 -5.01 6.53 5.39
N LEU A 5 -6.33 6.35 5.51
CA LEU A 5 -7.07 5.25 4.89
C LEU A 5 -6.99 5.30 3.36
N ILE A 6 -7.27 6.46 2.77
CA ILE A 6 -7.16 6.66 1.32
C ILE A 6 -5.72 6.37 0.87
N PHE A 7 -4.72 6.91 1.55
CA PHE A 7 -3.31 6.69 1.23
C PHE A 7 -2.92 5.21 1.27
N THR A 8 -3.36 4.47 2.30
CA THR A 8 -3.14 3.03 2.44
C THR A 8 -3.71 2.25 1.25
N ILE A 9 -4.96 2.54 0.88
CA ILE A 9 -5.64 1.88 -0.23
C ILE A 9 -4.96 2.24 -1.56
N THR A 10 -4.61 3.51 -1.77
CA THR A 10 -3.90 3.95 -2.98
C THR A 10 -2.52 3.30 -3.10
N MET A 11 -1.78 3.16 -2.00
CA MET A 11 -0.49 2.46 -1.99
C MET A 11 -0.63 0.98 -2.36
N PHE A 12 -1.66 0.31 -1.82
CA PHE A 12 -1.92 -1.10 -2.16
C PHE A 12 -2.26 -1.26 -3.66
N ILE A 13 -3.14 -0.41 -4.18
CA ILE A 13 -3.52 -0.41 -5.60
C ILE A 13 -2.32 -0.10 -6.48
N GLY A 14 -1.51 0.90 -6.12
CA GLY A 14 -0.29 1.27 -6.86
C GLY A 14 0.71 0.12 -6.91
N TRP A 15 0.92 -0.59 -5.79
CA TRP A 15 1.82 -1.74 -5.76
C TRP A 15 1.31 -2.92 -6.59
N THR A 16 0.01 -3.18 -6.55
CA THR A 16 -0.64 -4.24 -7.33
C THR A 16 -0.58 -3.94 -8.83
N LEU A 17 -0.80 -2.69 -9.22
CA LEU A 17 -0.64 -2.22 -10.60
C LEU A 17 0.82 -2.32 -11.06
N PHE A 18 1.76 -1.94 -10.21
CA PHE A 18 3.18 -2.04 -10.52
C PHE A 18 3.60 -3.50 -10.74
N ASP A 19 3.14 -4.41 -9.89
CA ASP A 19 3.37 -5.85 -10.04
C ASP A 19 2.79 -6.37 -11.36
N TYR A 20 1.54 -6.00 -11.65
CA TYR A 20 0.87 -6.37 -12.88
C TYR A 20 1.59 -5.88 -14.14
N ILE A 21 2.05 -4.62 -14.15
CA ILE A 21 2.76 -4.04 -15.30
C ILE A 21 4.13 -4.70 -15.47
N LYS A 22 4.86 -4.94 -14.38
CA LYS A 22 6.22 -5.45 -14.40
C LYS A 22 6.29 -6.94 -14.74
N HIS A 23 5.43 -7.75 -14.14
CA HIS A 23 5.47 -9.20 -14.25
C HIS A 23 4.40 -9.77 -15.22
N LYS A 24 3.46 -8.93 -15.71
CA LYS A 24 2.30 -9.33 -16.54
C LYS A 24 1.43 -10.44 -15.94
N LYS A 25 1.64 -10.74 -14.67
CA LYS A 25 0.93 -11.73 -13.85
C LYS A 25 0.84 -11.18 -12.43
N LEU A 26 -0.30 -11.40 -11.80
CA LEU A 26 -0.46 -11.13 -10.37
C LEU A 26 0.19 -12.29 -9.60
N MET A 27 1.39 -12.04 -9.10
CA MET A 27 2.10 -13.02 -8.28
C MET A 27 1.57 -12.91 -6.85
N LYS A 28 0.96 -13.98 -6.34
CA LYS A 28 0.34 -13.98 -4.99
C LYS A 28 1.31 -13.51 -3.90
N GLU A 29 2.59 -13.84 -4.04
CA GLU A 29 3.67 -13.41 -3.16
C GLU A 29 3.87 -11.89 -3.20
N ASN A 30 3.93 -11.28 -4.38
CA ASN A 30 4.07 -9.83 -4.52
C ASN A 30 2.81 -9.06 -4.11
N VAL A 31 1.61 -9.65 -4.28
CA VAL A 31 0.37 -9.07 -3.75
C VAL A 31 0.39 -9.07 -2.22
N LEU A 32 0.87 -10.15 -1.59
CA LEU A 32 1.02 -10.22 -0.14
C LEU A 32 2.08 -9.23 0.36
N SER A 33 3.23 -9.12 -0.32
CA SER A 33 4.24 -8.11 -0.01
C SER A 33 3.69 -6.69 -0.19
N GLY A 34 2.88 -6.46 -1.22
CA GLY A 34 2.21 -5.19 -1.46
C GLY A 34 1.24 -4.83 -0.35
N LEU A 35 0.44 -5.80 0.11
CA LEU A 35 -0.49 -5.63 1.22
C LEU A 35 0.27 -5.19 2.48
N ILE A 36 1.33 -5.92 2.85
CA ILE A 36 2.15 -5.61 4.01
C ILE A 36 2.78 -4.22 3.87
N ALA A 37 3.36 -3.90 2.70
CA ALA A 37 3.96 -2.59 2.46
C ALA A 37 2.94 -1.45 2.60
N SER A 38 1.74 -1.61 2.04
CA SER A 38 0.68 -0.61 2.16
C SER A 38 0.17 -0.45 3.60
N ILE A 39 0.05 -1.54 4.38
CA ILE A 39 -0.32 -1.45 5.80
C ILE A 39 0.75 -0.70 6.59
N VAL A 40 2.03 -1.02 6.39
CA VAL A 40 3.15 -0.32 7.05
C VAL A 40 3.14 1.16 6.68
N ALA A 41 2.99 1.48 5.39
CA ALA A 41 2.90 2.86 4.92
C ALA A 41 1.72 3.61 5.55
N GLY A 42 0.56 2.96 5.64
CA GLY A 42 -0.64 3.48 6.28
C GLY A 42 -0.47 3.78 7.77
N VAL A 43 0.14 2.84 8.51
CA VAL A 43 0.42 2.99 9.94
C VAL A 43 1.42 4.12 10.18
N VAL A 44 2.51 4.17 9.42
CA VAL A 44 3.50 5.26 9.51
C VAL A 44 2.83 6.61 9.22
N TRP A 45 2.00 6.68 8.18
CA TRP A 45 1.28 7.91 7.83
C TRP A 45 0.29 8.33 8.90
N TYR A 46 -0.42 7.38 9.50
CA TYR A 46 -1.31 7.64 10.61
C TYR A 46 -0.55 8.19 11.83
N ILE A 47 0.60 7.60 12.17
CA ILE A 47 1.45 8.10 13.26
C ILE A 47 1.93 9.52 12.97
N LEU A 48 2.38 9.80 11.74
CA LEU A 48 2.75 11.15 11.33
C LEU A 48 1.59 12.14 11.49
N PHE A 49 0.37 11.74 11.11
CA PHE A 49 -0.84 12.56 11.28
C PHE A 49 -1.24 12.80 12.75
N VAL A 50 -0.79 11.95 13.68
CA VAL A 50 -1.03 12.15 15.11
C VAL A 50 0.01 13.11 15.70
N ILE A 51 1.24 13.11 15.17
CA ILE A 51 2.35 13.93 15.65
C ILE A 51 2.32 15.35 15.07
N PHE A 52 1.91 15.51 13.82
CA PHE A 52 1.82 16.77 13.09
C PHE A 52 0.36 17.21 12.89
#